data_AF-A0A090KP62-F1
#
_entry.id   AF-A0A090KP62-F1
#
_cell.length_a   1.000
_cell.length_b   1.000
_cell.length_c   1.000
_cell.angle_alpha   90.00
_cell.angle_beta   90.00
_cell.angle_gamma   90.00
#
_symmetry.space_group_name_H-M   'P 1'
#
loop_
_entity.id
_entity.type
_entity.pdbx_description
1 polymer ?
#
loop_
_entity_poly.entity_id
_entity_poly.type
_entity_poly.pdbx_seq_one_letter_code
_entity_poly.pdbx_strand_id
1 'polypeptide(L)' 'MKGASVAEALISFAREYGITHIVLGHPGRRKLWRLLGPTLHERLLEELPGVDLIVV' A
#
# COMPACT_ATOMS: atom_id res chain seq x y z
N MET A 1 -11.04 -2.10 9.19
CA MET A 1 -9.91 -2.93 9.67
C MET A 1 -9.34 -3.91 8.62
N LYS A 2 -10.01 -4.24 7.49
CA LYS A 2 -9.44 -5.17 6.48
C LYS A 2 -8.19 -4.66 5.73
N GLY A 3 -8.12 -3.37 5.42
CA GLY A 3 -6.99 -2.80 4.66
C GLY A 3 -5.67 -2.77 5.43
N ALA A 4 -5.73 -2.79 6.77
CA ALA A 4 -4.52 -2.80 7.60
C ALA A 4 -3.77 -4.14 7.47
N SER A 5 -4.52 -5.24 7.50
CA SER A 5 -3.98 -6.58 7.30
C SER A 5 -3.38 -6.78 5.89
N VAL A 6 -3.98 -6.18 4.85
CA VAL A 6 -3.44 -6.29 3.48
C VAL A 6 -2.13 -5.51 3.32
N ALA A 7 -2.06 -4.29 3.88
CA ALA A 7 -0.83 -3.50 3.85
C ALA A 7 0.32 -4.23 4.54
N GLU A 8 0.08 -4.74 5.75
CA GLU A 8 1.09 -5.48 6.52
C GLU A 8 1.57 -6.74 5.80
N ALA A 9 0.65 -7.51 5.20
CA ALA A 9 1.01 -8.69 4.43
C ALA A 9 1.87 -8.33 3.20
N LEU A 10 1.51 -7.28 2.47
CA LEU A 10 2.28 -6.82 1.30
C LEU A 10 3.65 -6.26 1.70
N ILE A 11 3.75 -5.53 2.81
CA ILE A 11 5.02 -5.01 3.33
C ILE A 11 5.93 -6.17 3.73
N SER A 12 5.40 -7.14 4.49
CA SER A 12 6.16 -8.32 4.90
C SER A 12 6.67 -9.09 3.69
N PHE A 13 5.78 -9.33 2.72
CA PHE A 13 6.13 -10.00 1.47
C PHE A 13 7.20 -9.23 0.68
N ALA A 14 7.04 -7.91 0.51
CA ALA A 14 7.99 -7.11 -0.25
C ALA A 14 9.39 -7.12 0.37
N ARG A 15 9.47 -7.02 1.71
CA ARG A 15 10.74 -7.09 2.45
C ARG A 15 11.37 -8.48 2.39
N GLU A 16 10.58 -9.54 2.59
CA GLU A 16 11.07 -10.92 2.62
C GLU A 16 11.64 -11.36 1.29
N TYR A 17 10.99 -10.99 0.18
CA TYR A 17 11.39 -11.40 -1.16
C TYR A 17 12.26 -10.36 -1.90
N GLY A 18 12.65 -9.26 -1.24
CA GLY A 18 13.48 -8.21 -1.84
C GLY A 18 12.84 -7.55 -3.05
N ILE A 19 11.51 -7.35 -3.02
CA ILE A 19 10.76 -6.74 -4.11
C ILE A 19 11.16 -5.27 -4.25
N THR A 20 11.51 -4.86 -5.47
CA THR A 20 11.92 -3.48 -5.78
C THR A 20 10.83 -2.67 -6.46
N HIS A 21 9.80 -3.31 -7.02
CA HIS A 21 8.71 -2.65 -7.74
C HIS A 21 7.36 -3.26 -7.37
N ILE A 22 6.38 -2.42 -7.06
CA ILE A 22 5.00 -2.81 -6.75
C ILE A 22 4.06 -2.07 -7.69
N VAL A 23 3.21 -2.80 -8.41
CA VAL A 23 2.20 -2.23 -9.31
C VAL A 23 0.83 -2.39 -8.67
N LEU A 24 0.12 -1.27 -8.47
CA LEU A 24 -1.23 -1.25 -7.88
C LEU A 24 -2.22 -0.55 -8.80
N GLY A 25 -3.47 -1.02 -8.78
CA GLY A 25 -4.55 -0.31 -9.45
C GLY A 25 -4.89 1.03 -8.78
N HIS A 26 -5.47 1.95 -9.55
CA HIS A 26 -5.97 3.21 -9.04
C HIS A 26 -7.01 2.97 -7.94
N PRO A 27 -6.90 3.65 -6.77
CA PRO A 27 -7.89 3.51 -5.73
C PRO A 27 -9.26 3.95 -6.24
N GLY A 28 -10.26 3.07 -6.17
CA GLY A 28 -11.65 3.41 -6.49
C GLY A 28 -12.19 4.53 -5.58
N ARG A 29 -13.32 5.15 -5.96
CA ARG A 29 -13.92 6.29 -5.24
C ARG A 29 -14.01 6.04 -3.74
N ARG A 30 -13.34 6.89 -2.95
CA ARG A 30 -13.40 6.86 -1.49
C ARG A 30 -14.70 7.50 -1.02
N LYS A 31 -15.36 6.85 -0.08
CA LYS A 31 -16.45 7.43 0.72
C LYS A 31 -15.85 8.38 1.77
N LEU A 32 -16.51 9.50 2.07
CA LEU A 32 -16.00 10.58 2.94
C LEU A 32 -15.46 10.11 4.32
N TRP A 33 -16.16 9.19 4.98
CA TRP A 33 -15.75 8.56 6.25
C TRP A 33 -14.40 7.78 6.23
N ARG A 34 -13.84 7.49 5.05
CA ARG A 34 -12.56 6.78 4.87
C ARG A 34 -11.37 7.72 4.66
N LEU A 35 -11.58 9.03 4.81
CA LEU A 35 -10.54 10.06 4.68
C LEU A 35 -9.72 10.26 5.97
N LEU A 36 -10.17 9.72 7.11
CA LEU A 36 -9.54 9.91 8.42
C LEU A 36 -8.35 8.96 8.70
N GLY A 37 -7.87 8.21 7.71
CA GLY A 37 -6.74 7.29 7.89
C GLY A 37 -5.97 6.99 6.62
N PRO A 38 -4.72 6.54 6.75
CA PRO A 38 -3.83 6.38 5.61
C PRO A 38 -4.36 5.33 4.63
N THR A 39 -4.18 5.60 3.34
CA THR A 39 -4.47 4.68 2.24
C THR A 39 -3.52 3.49 2.25
N LEU A 40 -3.87 2.43 1.51
CA LEU A 40 -2.93 1.33 1.26
C LEU A 40 -1.65 1.86 0.61
N HIS A 41 -1.79 2.72 -0.40
CA HIS A 41 -0.69 3.34 -1.13
C HIS A 41 0.20 4.18 -0.21
N GLU A 42 -0.39 4.98 0.68
CA GLU A 42 0.30 5.82 1.65
C GLU A 42 1.10 4.94 2.63
N ARG A 43 0.47 3.90 3.20
CA ARG A 43 1.18 2.97 4.10
C ARG A 43 2.34 2.26 3.40
N LEU A 44 2.18 1.87 2.14
CA LEU A 44 3.25 1.21 1.38
C LEU A 44 4.40 2.17 1.08
N LEU A 45 4.10 3.42 0.71
CA LEU A 45 5.11 4.46 0.49
C LEU A 45 5.91 4.78 1.77
N GLU A 46 5.24 4.83 2.92
CA GLU A 46 5.90 5.08 4.21
C GLU A 46 6.78 3.91 4.67
N GLU A 47 6.31 2.68 4.50
CA GLU A 47 6.96 1.48 5.06
C GLU A 47 7.98 0.81 4.11
N LEU A 48 7.95 1.10 2.81
CA LEU A 48 8.86 0.50 1.83
C LEU A 48 9.71 1.57 1.12
N PRO A 49 10.60 2.27 1.86
CA PRO A 49 11.50 3.24 1.25
C PRO A 49 12.44 2.52 0.26
N GLY A 50 12.54 3.06 -0.95
CA GLY A 50 13.38 2.49 -2.02
C GLY A 50 12.71 1.42 -2.88
N VAL A 51 11.42 1.15 -2.66
CA VAL A 51 10.59 0.33 -3.56
C VAL A 51 9.74 1.24 -4.43
N ASP A 52 9.78 1.03 -5.74
CA ASP A 52 9.02 1.82 -6.70
C ASP A 52 7.53 1.41 -6.70
N LEU A 53 6.65 2.35 -6.38
CA LEU A 53 5.21 2.14 -6.40
C LEU A 53 4.60 2.74 -7.68
N ILE A 54 4.11 1.87 -8.57
CA ILE A 54 3.48 2.26 -9.84
C ILE A 54 1.97 2.13 -9.69
N VAL A 55 1.23 3.19 -10.00
CA VAL A 55 -0.24 3.19 -9.96
C VAL A 55 -0.80 3.19 -11.39
N VAL A 56 -1.63 2.19 -11.71
CA VAL A 56 -2.24 1.97 -13.04
C VAL A 56 -3.76 2.00 -13.04
#